data_AF-A0A8H5Z722-F1
#
_entry.id   AF-A0A8H5Z722-F1
#
_cell.length_a   1.000
_cell.length_b   1.000
_cell.length_c   1.000
_cell.angle_alpha   90.00
_cell.angle_beta   90.00
_cell.angle_gamma   90.00
#
_symmetry.space_group_name_H-M   'P 1'
#
loop_
_entity.id
_entity.type
_entity.pdbx_description
1 polymer ?
#
loop_
_entity_poly.entity_id
_entity_poly.type
_entity_poly.pdbx_seq_one_letter_code
_entity_poly.pdbx_strand_id
1 'polypeptide(L)'
;MFPQLETFKNKLNHLRLGMSSTANILHSTALEEVEQEREVEFQVEEVREVQKALHYKAHAFPGIHPAISSFASTGHLCGDVGYEHVFDAVSRTSIGERFGVKGTGSRLFVSVEFMRTIKTDKGGLIDNFLRPVEWILYSPVTFDALIIIAEEAEVLIPQIRTQALPAKVHLLTYSAPATKKMLKFSDLQYYSVPALEGGHIIPQSLTIELGIFAGRLYMKYEECVSLVNYINDVSINGRFDATTTETISFILEWVSLRRRGQDITHTPLGYVCQGRPLDIEHAFFMTSRAVDIGVVDSYHTNGTITEAQEDEEDEDEKGYDVEES
;
A
#
# COMPACT_ATOMS: atom_id res chain seq x y z
N MET A 1 94.02 -28.31 -26.14
CA MET A 1 92.98 -27.84 -25.22
C MET A 1 92.39 -26.57 -25.85
N PHE A 2 91.10 -26.55 -26.19
CA PHE A 2 90.53 -25.55 -27.11
C PHE A 2 90.20 -24.24 -26.37
N PRO A 3 90.92 -23.13 -26.63
CA PRO A 3 90.76 -21.88 -25.89
C PRO A 3 89.39 -21.23 -26.05
N GLN A 4 88.66 -21.57 -27.12
CA GLN A 4 87.31 -21.06 -27.39
C GLN A 4 86.26 -21.58 -26.39
N LEU A 5 86.47 -22.76 -25.80
CA LEU A 5 85.54 -23.34 -24.83
C LEU A 5 85.61 -22.61 -23.48
N GLU A 6 86.80 -22.14 -23.13
CA GLU A 6 87.06 -21.41 -21.89
C GLU A 6 86.46 -20.00 -21.93
N THR A 7 86.55 -19.34 -23.09
CA THR A 7 85.87 -18.07 -23.33
C THR A 7 84.34 -18.22 -23.22
N PHE A 8 83.79 -19.31 -23.73
CA PHE A 8 82.36 -19.58 -23.66
C PHE A 8 81.90 -19.87 -22.22
N LYS A 9 82.66 -20.67 -21.47
CA LYS A 9 82.42 -20.96 -20.05
C LYS A 9 82.48 -19.69 -19.20
N ASN A 10 83.45 -18.82 -19.46
CA ASN A 10 83.58 -17.54 -18.75
C ASN A 10 82.42 -16.60 -19.07
N LYS A 11 81.96 -16.57 -20.33
CA LYS A 11 80.79 -15.79 -20.75
C LYS A 11 79.50 -16.31 -20.11
N LEU A 12 79.33 -17.64 -20.00
CA LEU A 12 78.20 -18.29 -19.34
C LEU A 12 78.17 -18.02 -17.83
N ASN A 13 79.32 -18.09 -17.16
CA ASN A 13 79.45 -17.75 -15.75
C ASN A 13 79.14 -16.27 -15.49
N HIS A 14 79.58 -15.37 -16.38
CA HIS A 14 79.30 -13.94 -16.26
C HIS A 14 77.81 -13.62 -16.43
N LEU A 15 77.11 -14.33 -17.34
CA LEU A 15 75.66 -14.22 -17.50
C LEU A 15 74.91 -14.81 -16.30
N ARG A 16 75.38 -15.95 -15.75
CA ARG A 16 74.77 -16.58 -14.56
C ARG A 16 74.87 -15.71 -13.30
N LEU A 17 76.02 -15.06 -13.09
CA LEU A 17 76.22 -14.12 -11.99
C LEU A 17 75.35 -12.86 -12.12
N GLY A 18 75.19 -12.35 -13.35
CA GLY A 18 74.27 -11.23 -13.63
C GLY A 18 72.80 -11.59 -13.40
N MET A 19 72.38 -12.81 -13.77
CA MET A 19 71.00 -13.25 -13.56
C MET A 19 70.67 -13.55 -12.09
N SER A 20 71.66 -14.02 -11.31
CA SER A 20 71.47 -14.29 -9.88
C SER A 20 71.33 -13.00 -9.06
N SER A 21 72.01 -11.91 -9.44
CA SER A 21 71.83 -10.62 -8.78
C SER A 21 70.50 -9.97 -9.17
N THR A 22 70.09 -10.05 -10.43
CA THR A 22 68.77 -9.54 -10.86
C THR A 22 67.62 -10.36 -10.28
N ALA A 23 67.77 -11.67 -10.10
CA ALA A 23 66.76 -12.50 -9.44
C ALA A 23 66.60 -12.13 -7.95
N ASN A 24 67.69 -11.86 -7.23
CA ASN A 24 67.64 -11.39 -5.84
C ASN A 24 67.10 -9.96 -5.72
N ILE A 25 67.38 -9.08 -6.69
CA ILE A 25 66.84 -7.72 -6.73
C ILE A 25 65.33 -7.74 -7.02
N LEU A 26 64.88 -8.55 -7.98
CA LEU A 26 63.45 -8.75 -8.28
C LEU A 26 62.69 -9.37 -7.11
N HIS A 27 63.31 -10.28 -6.35
CA HIS A 27 62.69 -10.89 -5.16
C HIS A 27 62.59 -9.94 -3.97
N SER A 28 63.44 -8.89 -3.91
CA SER A 28 63.38 -7.85 -2.88
C SER A 28 62.35 -6.78 -3.21
N THR A 29 62.22 -6.37 -4.48
CA THR A 29 61.24 -5.35 -4.88
C THR A 29 59.81 -5.88 -4.91
N ALA A 30 59.60 -7.16 -5.25
CA ALA A 30 58.27 -7.79 -5.29
C ALA A 30 57.68 -8.15 -3.90
N LEU A 31 58.45 -8.00 -2.81
CA LEU A 31 57.99 -8.21 -1.44
C LEU A 31 57.88 -6.91 -0.63
N GLU A 32 58.21 -5.76 -1.24
CA GLU A 32 58.14 -4.42 -0.60
C GLU A 32 56.96 -3.57 -1.10
N GLU A 33 56.09 -4.12 -1.95
CA GLU A 33 54.76 -3.57 -2.21
C GLU A 33 53.80 -4.06 -1.11
N VAL A 34 53.88 -3.41 0.05
CA VAL A 34 52.88 -3.59 1.09
C VAL A 34 51.67 -2.75 0.71
N GLU A 35 50.66 -3.37 0.12
CA GLU A 35 49.30 -2.82 0.03
C GLU A 35 48.77 -2.65 1.46
N GLN A 36 49.01 -1.48 2.06
CA GLN A 36 48.28 -1.09 3.27
C GLN A 36 46.86 -0.74 2.86
N GLU A 37 46.00 -1.76 2.75
CA GLU A 37 44.55 -1.59 2.79
C GLU A 37 44.19 -1.05 4.18
N ARG A 38 44.17 0.27 4.33
CA ARG A 38 43.57 0.90 5.50
C ARG A 38 42.06 0.78 5.36
N GLU A 39 41.49 -0.29 5.91
CA GLU A 39 40.04 -0.36 6.17
C GLU A 39 39.67 0.80 7.11
N VAL A 40 39.07 1.85 6.55
CA VAL A 40 38.42 2.88 7.35
C VAL A 40 37.02 2.35 7.66
N GLU A 41 36.85 1.75 8.84
CA GLU A 41 35.53 1.51 9.40
C GLU A 41 34.82 2.86 9.56
N PHE A 42 33.92 3.19 8.65
CA PHE A 42 32.94 4.26 8.88
C PHE A 42 31.94 3.74 9.91
N GLN A 43 32.24 3.95 11.19
CA GLN A 43 31.20 3.87 12.23
C GLN A 43 30.25 5.05 12.02
N VAL A 44 29.16 4.79 11.30
CA VAL A 44 28.00 5.68 11.28
C VAL A 44 27.28 5.45 12.61
N GLU A 45 27.58 6.28 13.61
CA GLU A 45 26.73 6.38 14.80
C GLU A 45 25.37 6.95 14.38
N GLU A 46 24.40 6.06 14.18
CA GLU A 46 23.01 6.44 13.94
C GLU A 46 22.40 6.90 15.28
N VAL A 47 22.57 8.20 15.58
CA VAL A 47 21.95 8.81 16.76
C VAL A 47 20.44 8.84 16.54
N ARG A 48 19.72 7.92 17.20
CA ARG A 48 18.26 7.90 17.20
C ARG A 48 17.72 9.14 17.91
N GLU A 49 17.31 10.14 17.15
CA GLU A 49 16.51 11.24 17.70
C GLU A 49 15.18 10.68 18.22
N VAL A 50 14.93 10.83 19.52
CA VAL A 50 13.66 10.43 20.14
C VAL A 50 12.60 11.45 19.76
N GLN A 51 11.95 11.24 18.62
CA GLN A 51 10.78 12.01 18.23
C GLN A 51 9.63 11.68 19.19
N LYS A 52 9.24 12.64 20.04
CA LYS A 52 8.12 12.47 20.96
C LYS A 52 6.84 12.31 20.14
N ALA A 53 6.17 11.16 20.29
CA ALA A 53 4.92 10.89 19.60
C ALA A 53 3.87 11.97 19.92
N LEU A 54 3.39 12.66 18.88
CA LEU A 54 2.26 13.58 18.98
C LEU A 54 1.00 12.75 19.27
N HIS A 55 0.36 13.03 20.40
CA HIS A 55 -0.89 12.38 20.79
C HIS A 55 -2.07 13.21 20.31
N TYR A 56 -2.89 12.64 19.43
CA TYR A 56 -4.11 13.27 18.94
C TYR A 56 -5.32 12.74 19.70
N LYS A 57 -6.27 13.63 20.01
CA LYS A 57 -7.52 13.22 20.65
C LYS A 57 -8.50 12.74 19.58
N ALA A 58 -8.92 11.48 19.65
CA ALA A 58 -9.90 10.93 18.73
C ALA A 58 -11.30 11.54 18.94
N HIS A 59 -12.12 11.57 17.88
CA HIS A 59 -13.55 11.75 18.01
C HIS A 59 -14.18 10.50 18.63
N ALA A 60 -15.20 10.69 19.47
CA ALA A 60 -15.98 9.58 20.00
C ALA A 60 -17.14 9.28 19.05
N PHE A 61 -17.42 8.00 18.80
CA PHE A 61 -18.55 7.57 17.99
C PHE A 61 -19.86 7.95 18.67
N PRO A 62 -20.70 8.81 18.08
CA PRO A 62 -21.94 9.29 18.70
C PRO A 62 -23.10 8.29 18.59
N GLY A 63 -22.92 7.19 17.84
CA GLY A 63 -24.00 6.27 17.47
C GLY A 63 -24.42 6.43 16.01
N ILE A 64 -25.26 5.51 15.53
CA ILE A 64 -25.72 5.48 14.14
C ILE A 64 -26.69 6.63 13.84
N HIS A 65 -26.48 7.33 12.72
CA HIS A 65 -27.40 8.39 12.32
C HIS A 65 -28.75 7.81 11.81
N PRO A 66 -29.90 8.40 12.16
CA PRO A 66 -31.22 7.89 11.73
C PRO A 66 -31.38 7.75 10.22
N ALA A 67 -30.78 8.63 9.42
CA ALA A 67 -30.82 8.54 7.96
C ALA A 67 -30.13 7.27 7.43
N ILE A 68 -29.00 6.87 8.04
CA ILE A 68 -28.25 5.67 7.66
C ILE A 68 -29.02 4.40 8.10
N SER A 69 -29.59 4.43 9.32
CA SER A 69 -30.45 3.32 9.79
C SER A 69 -31.71 3.16 8.92
N SER A 70 -32.32 4.28 8.51
CA SER A 70 -33.44 4.28 7.56
C SER A 70 -33.01 3.72 6.21
N PHE A 71 -31.86 4.14 5.67
CA PHE A 71 -31.33 3.61 4.42
C PHE A 71 -31.19 2.10 4.46
N ALA A 72 -30.61 1.54 5.53
CA ALA A 72 -30.45 0.09 5.70
C ALA A 72 -31.78 -0.68 5.74
N SER A 73 -32.91 -0.02 6.07
CA SER A 73 -34.26 -0.60 6.04
C SER A 73 -35.00 -0.40 4.72
N THR A 74 -34.86 0.78 4.10
CA THR A 74 -35.69 1.20 2.96
C THR A 74 -34.99 1.02 1.62
N GLY A 75 -33.66 0.98 1.58
CA GLY A 75 -32.85 1.05 0.36
C GLY A 75 -32.77 2.43 -0.27
N HIS A 76 -33.30 3.47 0.38
CA HIS A 76 -33.32 4.83 -0.17
C HIS A 76 -32.64 5.81 0.78
N LEU A 77 -31.66 6.55 0.26
CA LEU A 77 -31.06 7.68 0.97
C LEU A 77 -32.04 8.85 0.93
N CYS A 78 -32.69 9.12 2.06
CA CYS A 78 -33.64 10.21 2.22
C CYS A 78 -33.02 11.33 3.05
N GLY A 79 -32.93 12.53 2.47
CA GLY A 79 -32.46 13.75 3.12
C GLY A 79 -31.06 14.18 2.71
N ASP A 80 -30.45 15.03 3.52
CA ASP A 80 -29.13 15.66 3.32
C ASP A 80 -28.33 15.75 4.63
N VAL A 81 -28.75 14.99 5.66
CA VAL A 81 -28.16 15.02 7.00
C VAL A 81 -27.63 13.64 7.40
N GLY A 82 -26.42 13.61 7.95
CA GLY A 82 -25.76 12.40 8.46
C GLY A 82 -24.91 11.65 7.44
N TYR A 83 -25.03 12.02 6.17
CA TYR A 83 -24.12 11.63 5.09
C TYR A 83 -23.93 12.81 4.14
N GLU A 84 -22.89 12.76 3.33
CA GLU A 84 -22.58 13.77 2.33
C GLU A 84 -22.01 13.11 1.06
N HIS A 85 -21.94 13.86 -0.04
CA HIS A 85 -21.31 13.36 -1.25
C HIS A 85 -19.82 13.12 -1.03
N VAL A 86 -19.27 12.08 -1.65
CA VAL A 86 -17.86 11.72 -1.44
C VAL A 86 -16.88 12.85 -1.79
N PHE A 87 -17.12 13.56 -2.91
CA PHE A 87 -16.31 14.70 -3.31
C PHE A 87 -16.52 15.96 -2.46
N ASP A 88 -17.69 16.14 -1.84
CA ASP A 88 -17.86 17.19 -0.82
C ASP A 88 -17.00 16.88 0.41
N ALA A 89 -16.90 15.62 0.81
CA ALA A 89 -15.98 15.22 1.86
C ALA A 89 -14.51 15.45 1.47
N VAL A 90 -14.12 15.13 0.23
CA VAL A 90 -12.77 15.40 -0.31
C VAL A 90 -12.43 16.89 -0.28
N SER A 91 -13.40 17.77 -0.54
CA SER A 91 -13.19 19.23 -0.53
C SER A 91 -12.63 19.79 0.78
N ARG A 92 -12.80 19.07 1.91
CA ARG A 92 -12.26 19.44 3.23
C ARG A 92 -10.81 19.01 3.47
N THR A 93 -10.19 18.35 2.50
CA THR A 93 -8.76 18.00 2.51
C THR A 93 -7.96 19.08 1.80
N SER A 94 -6.66 19.17 2.05
CA SER A 94 -5.84 20.21 1.40
C SER A 94 -5.82 20.09 -0.12
N ILE A 95 -5.81 18.86 -0.63
CA ILE A 95 -5.84 18.56 -2.06
C ILE A 95 -7.19 18.94 -2.64
N GLY A 96 -8.29 18.57 -1.98
CA GLY A 96 -9.64 18.91 -2.44
C GLY A 96 -9.90 20.41 -2.45
N GLU A 97 -9.46 21.14 -1.43
CA GLU A 97 -9.57 22.60 -1.34
C GLU A 97 -8.79 23.27 -2.48
N ARG A 98 -7.52 22.88 -2.70
CA ARG A 98 -6.66 23.46 -3.73
C ARG A 98 -7.20 23.23 -5.15
N PHE A 99 -7.81 22.08 -5.41
CA PHE A 99 -8.41 21.75 -6.72
C PHE A 99 -9.88 22.17 -6.84
N GLY A 100 -10.47 22.80 -5.82
CA GLY A 100 -11.86 23.26 -5.86
C GLY A 100 -12.89 22.13 -6.03
N VAL A 101 -12.60 20.95 -5.46
CA VAL A 101 -13.43 19.75 -5.61
C VAL A 101 -14.81 19.95 -4.98
N LYS A 102 -15.85 19.52 -5.68
CA LYS A 102 -17.25 19.59 -5.23
C LYS A 102 -18.02 18.32 -5.59
N GLY A 103 -19.14 18.11 -4.92
CA GLY A 103 -20.08 17.03 -5.19
C GLY A 103 -20.48 16.98 -6.66
N THR A 104 -20.52 15.77 -7.21
CA THR A 104 -20.99 15.52 -8.57
C THR A 104 -22.44 15.03 -8.50
N GLY A 105 -23.04 14.71 -9.65
CA GLY A 105 -24.35 14.05 -9.68
C GLY A 105 -24.25 12.53 -9.48
N SER A 106 -23.16 12.04 -8.90
CA SER A 106 -22.97 10.60 -8.71
C SER A 106 -23.73 10.10 -7.48
N ARG A 107 -23.76 8.78 -7.34
CA ARG A 107 -24.50 8.08 -6.29
C ARG A 107 -23.56 7.52 -5.22
N LEU A 108 -22.40 8.16 -5.04
CA LEU A 108 -21.39 7.76 -4.07
C LEU A 108 -21.35 8.76 -2.90
N PHE A 109 -21.71 8.26 -1.73
CA PHE A 109 -21.83 9.02 -0.50
C PHE A 109 -20.92 8.48 0.59
N VAL A 110 -20.71 9.28 1.62
CA VAL A 110 -19.94 8.93 2.79
C VAL A 110 -20.66 9.38 4.06
N SER A 111 -20.60 8.59 5.12
CA SER A 111 -21.09 8.99 6.44
C SER A 111 -20.30 10.20 6.95
N VAL A 112 -20.98 11.09 7.66
CA VAL A 112 -20.35 12.24 8.33
C VAL A 112 -19.25 11.78 9.31
N GLU A 113 -19.39 10.60 9.93
CA GLU A 113 -18.39 10.08 10.87
C GLU A 113 -17.12 9.56 10.20
N PHE A 114 -17.16 9.24 8.89
CA PHE A 114 -16.01 8.72 8.17
C PHE A 114 -14.83 9.69 8.16
N MET A 115 -15.11 10.98 7.98
CA MET A 115 -14.09 12.04 7.95
C MET A 115 -13.72 12.56 9.35
N ARG A 116 -14.41 12.11 10.41
CA ARG A 116 -14.19 12.53 11.80
C ARG A 116 -13.29 11.53 12.52
N THR A 117 -11.99 11.64 12.33
CA THR A 117 -11.00 10.80 13.00
C THR A 117 -10.42 11.45 14.25
N ILE A 118 -9.82 12.62 14.10
CA ILE A 118 -9.16 13.35 15.19
C ILE A 118 -9.81 14.72 15.41
N LYS A 119 -9.79 15.18 16.65
CA LYS A 119 -10.14 16.56 17.00
C LYS A 119 -8.98 17.45 16.60
N THR A 120 -9.20 18.30 15.60
CA THR A 120 -8.20 19.28 15.16
C THR A 120 -8.47 20.62 15.84
N ASP A 121 -7.45 21.17 16.50
CA ASP A 121 -7.52 22.52 17.05
C ASP A 121 -7.24 23.49 15.89
N LYS A 122 -8.28 24.19 15.44
CA LYS A 122 -8.30 25.28 14.44
C LYS A 122 -7.29 25.13 13.29
N GLY A 123 -7.71 24.48 12.21
CA GLY A 123 -7.02 24.51 10.91
C GLY A 123 -6.08 23.33 10.63
N GLY A 124 -6.03 22.33 11.50
CA GLY A 124 -5.34 21.07 11.20
C GLY A 124 -6.05 20.30 10.08
N LEU A 125 -5.33 20.01 9.00
CA LEU A 125 -5.83 19.22 7.87
C LEU A 125 -5.92 17.73 8.26
N ILE A 126 -7.03 17.09 7.92
CA ILE A 126 -7.30 15.67 8.21
C ILE A 126 -6.55 14.70 7.29
N ASP A 127 -5.75 15.22 6.37
CA ASP A 127 -5.03 14.51 5.32
C ASP A 127 -4.23 13.28 5.79
N ASN A 128 -3.63 13.37 6.99
CA ASN A 128 -2.85 12.26 7.58
C ASN A 128 -3.74 11.19 8.24
N PHE A 129 -5.01 11.47 8.42
CA PHE A 129 -5.96 10.69 9.21
C PHE A 129 -7.17 10.28 8.37
N LEU A 130 -7.02 10.18 7.05
CA LEU A 130 -8.05 9.66 6.15
C LEU A 130 -8.20 8.15 6.38
N ARG A 131 -9.43 7.70 6.59
CA ARG A 131 -9.72 6.28 6.80
C ARG A 131 -9.62 5.50 5.47
N PRO A 132 -9.16 4.24 5.49
CA PRO A 132 -9.35 3.34 4.35
C PRO A 132 -10.85 3.11 4.12
N VAL A 133 -11.22 2.84 2.87
CA VAL A 133 -12.60 2.47 2.53
C VAL A 133 -12.72 0.96 2.65
N GLU A 134 -13.47 0.52 3.67
CA GLU A 134 -13.61 -0.90 4.02
C GLU A 134 -15.06 -1.38 3.93
N TRP A 135 -16.00 -0.56 4.38
CA TRP A 135 -17.42 -0.92 4.52
C TRP A 135 -18.28 -0.01 3.67
N ILE A 136 -19.14 -0.63 2.84
CA ILE A 136 -20.00 0.09 1.91
C ILE A 136 -21.41 -0.49 2.01
N LEU A 137 -22.39 0.34 2.33
CA LEU A 137 -23.80 0.00 2.15
C LEU A 137 -24.19 0.29 0.71
N TYR A 138 -24.82 -0.66 0.06
CA TYR A 138 -25.16 -0.56 -1.35
C TYR A 138 -26.60 -0.98 -1.59
N SER A 139 -27.37 -0.14 -2.31
CA SER A 139 -28.70 -0.53 -2.77
C SER A 139 -28.69 -0.85 -4.28
N PRO A 140 -29.06 -2.08 -4.68
CA PRO A 140 -29.22 -2.43 -6.10
C PRO A 140 -30.43 -1.75 -6.74
N VAL A 141 -31.36 -1.20 -5.95
CA VAL A 141 -32.58 -0.52 -6.45
C VAL A 141 -32.25 0.90 -6.92
N THR A 142 -31.53 1.66 -6.10
CA THR A 142 -31.21 3.06 -6.40
C THR A 142 -29.81 3.25 -6.96
N PHE A 143 -28.95 2.24 -6.87
CA PHE A 143 -27.50 2.30 -7.13
C PHE A 143 -26.74 3.24 -6.21
N ASP A 144 -27.34 3.62 -5.07
CA ASP A 144 -26.67 4.42 -4.06
C ASP A 144 -25.67 3.56 -3.27
N ALA A 145 -24.44 4.05 -3.16
CA ALA A 145 -23.44 3.49 -2.27
C ALA A 145 -23.07 4.51 -1.19
N LEU A 146 -23.09 4.06 0.06
CA LEU A 146 -22.73 4.84 1.22
C LEU A 146 -21.54 4.18 1.93
N ILE A 147 -20.41 4.87 1.97
CA ILE A 147 -19.22 4.46 2.71
C ILE A 147 -19.44 4.78 4.19
N ILE A 148 -19.26 3.77 5.05
CA ILE A 148 -19.46 3.88 6.49
C ILE A 148 -18.21 3.45 7.27
N ILE A 149 -18.15 3.78 8.56
CA ILE A 149 -17.09 3.31 9.46
C ILE A 149 -17.43 1.94 10.06
N ALA A 150 -16.43 1.26 10.62
CA ALA A 150 -16.60 -0.06 11.23
C ALA A 150 -17.61 -0.04 12.38
N GLU A 151 -17.65 1.03 13.17
CA GLU A 151 -18.57 1.23 14.29
C GLU A 151 -20.03 1.33 13.81
N GLU A 152 -20.27 1.97 12.67
CA GLU A 152 -21.60 2.01 12.04
C GLU A 152 -21.97 0.65 11.45
N ALA A 153 -21.01 -0.04 10.82
CA ALA A 153 -21.22 -1.36 10.26
C ALA A 153 -21.63 -2.37 11.35
N GLU A 154 -20.95 -2.38 12.50
CA GLU A 154 -21.26 -3.27 13.63
C GLU A 154 -22.70 -3.10 14.11
N VAL A 155 -23.17 -1.86 14.22
CA VAL A 155 -24.55 -1.56 14.63
C VAL A 155 -25.57 -2.03 13.59
N LEU A 156 -25.24 -1.95 12.30
CA LEU A 156 -26.15 -2.24 11.20
C LEU A 156 -26.18 -3.71 10.79
N ILE A 157 -25.11 -4.48 11.03
CA ILE A 157 -25.00 -5.89 10.63
C ILE A 157 -26.22 -6.73 11.08
N PRO A 158 -26.71 -6.64 12.33
CA PRO A 158 -27.90 -7.39 12.75
C PRO A 158 -29.13 -7.02 11.93
N GLN A 159 -29.39 -5.72 11.76
CA GLN A 159 -30.52 -5.20 10.98
C GLN A 159 -30.46 -5.69 9.52
N ILE A 160 -29.27 -5.65 8.92
CA ILE A 160 -29.01 -6.04 7.54
C ILE A 160 -29.19 -7.55 7.34
N ARG A 161 -28.80 -8.37 8.32
CA ARG A 161 -28.98 -9.83 8.27
C ARG A 161 -30.43 -10.28 8.42
N THR A 162 -31.26 -9.50 9.12
CA THR A 162 -32.67 -9.83 9.38
C THR A 162 -33.65 -9.24 8.37
N GLN A 163 -33.16 -8.61 7.30
CA GLN A 163 -34.00 -8.03 6.26
C GLN A 163 -34.91 -9.08 5.62
N ALA A 164 -36.13 -8.68 5.25
CA ALA A 164 -36.98 -9.50 4.41
C ALA A 164 -36.36 -9.62 3.00
N LEU A 165 -36.41 -10.82 2.43
CA LEU A 165 -35.94 -11.06 1.07
C LEU A 165 -36.97 -10.60 0.03
N PRO A 166 -36.55 -10.02 -1.11
CA PRO A 166 -35.16 -9.72 -1.48
C PRO A 166 -34.59 -8.55 -0.68
N ALA A 167 -33.32 -8.67 -0.31
CA ALA A 167 -32.60 -7.65 0.46
C ALA A 167 -32.54 -6.33 -0.33
N LYS A 168 -32.88 -5.22 0.34
CA LYS A 168 -32.89 -3.88 -0.29
C LYS A 168 -31.53 -3.19 -0.22
N VAL A 169 -30.72 -3.57 0.77
CA VAL A 169 -29.39 -3.03 1.03
C VAL A 169 -28.45 -4.16 1.38
N HIS A 170 -27.27 -4.12 0.77
CA HIS A 170 -26.19 -5.07 0.99
C HIS A 170 -25.02 -4.33 1.62
N LEU A 171 -24.42 -4.93 2.65
CA LEU A 171 -23.13 -4.50 3.19
C LEU A 171 -22.03 -5.19 2.39
N LEU A 172 -21.22 -4.41 1.69
CA LEU A 172 -20.10 -4.85 0.88
C LEU A 172 -18.79 -4.57 1.60
N THR A 173 -17.87 -5.52 1.57
CA THR A 173 -16.48 -5.25 1.95
C THR A 173 -15.70 -4.79 0.73
N TYR A 174 -14.86 -3.78 0.92
CA TYR A 174 -14.00 -3.26 -0.12
C TYR A 174 -12.59 -3.05 0.40
N SER A 175 -11.62 -3.12 -0.50
CA SER A 175 -10.26 -2.69 -0.21
C SER A 175 -9.66 -2.23 -1.53
N ALA A 176 -9.29 -0.96 -1.62
CA ALA A 176 -8.72 -0.40 -2.83
C ALA A 176 -7.43 -1.17 -3.23
N PRO A 177 -7.38 -1.80 -4.41
CA PRO A 177 -6.20 -2.54 -4.86
C PRO A 177 -4.97 -1.65 -4.97
N ALA A 178 -4.02 -1.84 -4.05
CA ALA A 178 -2.70 -1.21 -4.07
C ALA A 178 -1.64 -2.09 -4.75
N THR A 179 -1.94 -3.37 -4.95
CA THR A 179 -1.08 -4.33 -5.64
C THR A 179 -1.90 -5.18 -6.60
N LYS A 180 -1.23 -5.79 -7.59
CA LYS A 180 -1.88 -6.69 -8.56
C LYS A 180 -2.62 -7.86 -7.90
N LYS A 181 -2.12 -8.42 -6.80
CA LYS A 181 -2.75 -9.54 -6.07
C LYS A 181 -4.09 -9.17 -5.42
N MET A 182 -4.37 -7.87 -5.27
CA MET A 182 -5.59 -7.35 -4.67
C MET A 182 -6.72 -7.12 -5.68
N LEU A 183 -6.52 -7.40 -6.98
CA LEU A 183 -7.53 -7.13 -8.02
C LEU A 183 -8.90 -7.77 -7.76
N LYS A 184 -8.96 -8.89 -7.01
CA LYS A 184 -10.21 -9.53 -6.57
C LYS A 184 -11.15 -8.63 -5.76
N PHE A 185 -10.64 -7.55 -5.17
CA PHE A 185 -11.43 -6.58 -4.42
C PHE A 185 -12.03 -5.46 -5.29
N SER A 186 -11.66 -5.38 -6.58
CA SER A 186 -12.09 -4.31 -7.48
C SER A 186 -13.60 -4.35 -7.78
N ASP A 187 -14.16 -5.56 -7.86
CA ASP A 187 -15.52 -5.82 -8.34
C ASP A 187 -16.63 -5.62 -7.29
N LEU A 188 -16.26 -5.30 -6.03
CA LEU A 188 -17.22 -5.16 -4.90
C LEU A 188 -18.07 -6.40 -4.60
N GLN A 189 -17.69 -7.56 -5.15
CA GLN A 189 -18.36 -8.84 -4.97
C GLN A 189 -17.57 -9.80 -4.07
N TYR A 190 -16.44 -9.37 -3.51
CA TYR A 190 -15.57 -10.23 -2.70
C TYR A 190 -16.31 -10.82 -1.49
N TYR A 191 -17.03 -9.98 -0.76
CA TYR A 191 -17.91 -10.40 0.33
C TYR A 191 -19.05 -9.39 0.48
N SER A 192 -20.27 -9.91 0.56
CA SER A 192 -21.50 -9.13 0.71
C SER A 192 -22.47 -9.80 1.68
N VAL A 193 -23.16 -8.99 2.48
CA VAL A 193 -24.18 -9.45 3.44
C VAL A 193 -25.41 -8.55 3.37
N PRO A 194 -26.60 -9.10 3.03
CA PRO A 194 -26.81 -10.42 2.43
C PRO A 194 -26.07 -10.54 1.08
N ALA A 195 -25.93 -11.76 0.56
CA ALA A 195 -25.28 -11.96 -0.73
C ALA A 195 -26.02 -11.19 -1.83
N LEU A 196 -25.28 -10.46 -2.67
CA LEU A 196 -25.79 -9.88 -3.90
C LEU A 196 -26.30 -10.99 -4.83
N GLU A 197 -27.38 -10.72 -5.57
CA GLU A 197 -27.89 -11.67 -6.56
C GLU A 197 -26.84 -11.97 -7.62
N GLY A 198 -26.76 -13.23 -8.03
CA GLY A 198 -25.79 -13.68 -9.03
C GLY A 198 -26.00 -12.93 -10.35
N GLY A 199 -24.96 -12.24 -10.81
CA GLY A 199 -24.99 -11.48 -12.06
C GLY A 199 -25.39 -10.00 -11.90
N HIS A 200 -25.61 -9.50 -10.68
CA HIS A 200 -25.80 -8.07 -10.46
C HIS A 200 -24.57 -7.27 -10.87
N ILE A 201 -24.75 -6.32 -11.79
CA ILE A 201 -23.67 -5.47 -12.31
C ILE A 201 -23.74 -4.11 -11.62
N ILE A 202 -22.70 -3.78 -10.87
CA ILE A 202 -22.54 -2.46 -10.27
C ILE A 202 -22.10 -1.48 -11.36
N PRO A 203 -22.72 -0.28 -11.46
CA PRO A 203 -22.36 0.71 -12.46
C PRO A 203 -20.86 1.05 -12.45
N GLN A 204 -20.23 1.05 -13.63
CA GLN A 204 -18.79 1.31 -13.75
C GLN A 204 -18.40 2.68 -13.22
N SER A 205 -19.22 3.72 -13.44
CA SER A 205 -18.99 5.06 -12.91
C SER A 205 -18.82 5.05 -11.38
N LEU A 206 -19.66 4.29 -10.67
CA LEU A 206 -19.59 4.14 -9.23
C LEU A 206 -18.28 3.48 -8.79
N THR A 207 -17.88 2.40 -9.47
CA THR A 207 -16.64 1.67 -9.18
C THR A 207 -15.40 2.53 -9.44
N ILE A 208 -15.41 3.35 -10.50
CA ILE A 208 -14.32 4.27 -10.84
C ILE A 208 -14.20 5.37 -9.79
N GLU A 209 -15.29 6.05 -9.45
CA GLU A 209 -15.27 7.10 -8.43
C GLU A 209 -14.87 6.57 -7.05
N LEU A 210 -15.37 5.39 -6.68
CA LEU A 210 -14.96 4.69 -5.47
C LEU A 210 -13.46 4.35 -5.50
N GLY A 211 -12.96 3.89 -6.64
CA GLY A 211 -11.55 3.64 -6.88
C GLY A 211 -10.70 4.88 -6.66
N ILE A 212 -11.08 6.01 -7.27
CA ILE A 212 -10.41 7.31 -7.11
C ILE A 212 -10.44 7.73 -5.64
N PHE A 213 -11.63 7.78 -5.02
CA PHE A 213 -11.77 8.20 -3.63
C PHE A 213 -10.92 7.36 -2.68
N ALA A 214 -10.92 6.04 -2.84
CA ALA A 214 -10.21 5.13 -1.96
C ALA A 214 -8.70 4.99 -2.25
N GLY A 215 -8.19 5.62 -3.31
CA GLY A 215 -6.77 5.52 -3.69
C GLY A 215 -6.42 4.17 -4.32
N ARG A 216 -7.21 3.71 -5.30
CA ARG A 216 -6.96 2.47 -6.06
C ARG A 216 -5.85 2.70 -7.09
N LEU A 217 -4.86 1.80 -7.11
CA LEU A 217 -3.72 1.85 -8.04
C LEU A 217 -3.81 0.80 -9.15
N TYR A 218 -4.25 -0.40 -8.78
CA TYR A 218 -4.42 -1.53 -9.70
C TYR A 218 -5.90 -1.72 -10.03
N MET A 219 -6.17 -1.97 -11.30
CA MET A 219 -7.51 -2.23 -11.83
C MET A 219 -7.39 -3.13 -13.06
N LYS A 220 -8.52 -3.69 -13.52
CA LYS A 220 -8.59 -4.47 -14.75
C LYS A 220 -8.49 -3.57 -15.98
N TYR A 221 -8.22 -4.16 -17.14
CA TYR A 221 -8.07 -3.42 -18.38
C TYR A 221 -9.35 -2.65 -18.76
N GLU A 222 -10.52 -3.27 -18.58
CA GLU A 222 -11.83 -2.68 -18.86
C GLU A 222 -12.13 -1.47 -17.94
N GLU A 223 -11.63 -1.52 -16.70
CA GLU A 223 -11.71 -0.41 -15.76
C GLU A 223 -10.80 0.75 -16.17
N CYS A 224 -9.61 0.47 -16.72
CA CYS A 224 -8.74 1.53 -17.28
C CYS A 224 -9.42 2.29 -18.41
N VAL A 225 -10.10 1.59 -19.33
CA VAL A 225 -10.86 2.22 -20.42
C VAL A 225 -11.99 3.08 -19.85
N SER A 226 -12.69 2.57 -18.84
CA SER A 226 -13.76 3.30 -18.15
C SER A 226 -13.23 4.57 -17.44
N LEU A 227 -12.04 4.49 -16.86
CA LEU A 227 -11.37 5.64 -16.23
C LEU A 227 -11.00 6.72 -17.25
N VAL A 228 -10.46 6.35 -18.42
CA VAL A 228 -10.16 7.30 -19.50
C VAL A 228 -11.43 8.03 -19.93
N ASN A 229 -12.52 7.28 -20.14
CA ASN A 229 -13.81 7.88 -20.49
C ASN A 229 -14.32 8.81 -19.39
N TYR A 230 -14.22 8.42 -18.12
CA TYR A 230 -14.59 9.26 -16.98
C TYR A 230 -13.82 10.58 -16.96
N ILE A 231 -12.49 10.54 -17.14
CA ILE A 231 -11.64 11.74 -17.16
C ILE A 231 -12.03 12.67 -18.32
N ASN A 232 -12.35 12.11 -19.48
CA ASN A 232 -12.79 12.88 -20.64
C ASN A 232 -14.20 13.48 -20.45
N ASP A 233 -15.13 12.74 -19.86
CA ASP A 233 -16.51 13.20 -19.64
C ASP A 233 -16.60 14.32 -18.60
N VAL A 234 -15.76 14.28 -17.55
CA VAL A 234 -15.66 15.36 -16.55
C VAL A 234 -15.23 16.67 -17.23
N SER A 235 -14.31 16.58 -18.19
CA SER A 235 -13.82 17.71 -18.99
C SER A 235 -14.89 18.27 -19.94
N ILE A 236 -15.71 17.40 -20.55
CA ILE A 236 -16.73 17.80 -21.54
C ILE A 236 -17.98 18.41 -20.89
N ASN A 237 -18.38 17.95 -19.71
CA ASN A 237 -19.63 18.35 -19.07
C ASN A 237 -19.54 19.58 -18.15
N GLY A 238 -18.39 20.27 -18.09
CA GLY A 238 -18.23 21.55 -17.36
C GLY A 238 -18.67 21.51 -15.88
N ARG A 239 -18.72 20.31 -15.27
CA ARG A 239 -19.10 20.14 -13.86
C ARG A 239 -17.95 20.46 -12.91
N PHE A 240 -16.75 20.54 -13.48
CA PHE A 240 -15.63 21.31 -13.00
C PHE A 240 -15.31 22.33 -14.11
N ASP A 241 -14.92 23.56 -13.78
CA ASP A 241 -14.19 24.43 -14.73
C ASP A 241 -12.79 23.86 -15.09
N ALA A 242 -12.54 22.59 -14.74
CA ALA A 242 -11.24 21.96 -14.76
C ALA A 242 -10.99 21.27 -16.08
N THR A 243 -9.82 21.55 -16.65
CA THR A 243 -9.31 20.85 -17.83
C THR A 243 -9.09 19.37 -17.54
N THR A 244 -9.01 18.54 -18.58
CA THR A 244 -8.57 17.13 -18.48
C THR A 244 -7.25 17.02 -17.67
N THR A 245 -6.34 17.96 -17.87
CA THR A 245 -5.05 18.04 -17.17
C THR A 245 -5.20 18.31 -15.67
N GLU A 246 -6.12 19.20 -15.28
CA GLU A 246 -6.42 19.46 -13.87
C GLU A 246 -7.07 18.26 -13.19
N THR A 247 -7.98 17.56 -13.88
CA THR A 247 -8.59 16.32 -13.35
C THR A 247 -7.54 15.24 -13.13
N ILE A 248 -6.64 15.04 -14.10
CA ILE A 248 -5.51 14.11 -13.97
C ILE A 248 -4.59 14.51 -12.80
N SER A 249 -4.26 15.79 -12.69
CA SER A 249 -3.40 16.31 -11.62
C SER A 249 -4.03 16.09 -10.25
N PHE A 250 -5.34 16.37 -10.12
CA PHE A 250 -6.10 16.05 -8.93
C PHE A 250 -6.05 14.56 -8.58
N ILE A 251 -6.33 13.66 -9.54
CA ILE A 251 -6.31 12.21 -9.28
C ILE A 251 -4.93 11.75 -8.82
N LEU A 252 -3.86 12.18 -9.50
CA LEU A 252 -2.49 11.81 -9.14
C LEU A 252 -2.11 12.30 -7.74
N GLU A 253 -2.42 13.55 -7.40
CA GLU A 253 -2.10 14.11 -6.08
C GLU A 253 -2.98 13.54 -4.96
N TRP A 254 -4.27 13.32 -5.23
CA TRP A 254 -5.19 12.67 -4.30
C TRP A 254 -4.75 11.24 -3.98
N VAL A 255 -4.44 10.45 -5.00
CA VAL A 255 -4.02 9.06 -4.79
C VAL A 255 -2.64 9.01 -4.12
N SER A 256 -1.73 9.96 -4.42
CA SER A 256 -0.46 10.12 -3.69
C SER A 256 -0.69 10.40 -2.20
N LEU A 257 -1.67 11.25 -1.88
CA LEU A 257 -2.06 11.51 -0.50
C LEU A 257 -2.60 10.24 0.18
N ARG A 258 -3.42 9.45 -0.51
CA ARG A 258 -4.00 8.19 0.01
C ARG A 258 -2.97 7.05 0.10
N ARG A 259 -1.89 7.10 -0.68
CA ARG A 259 -0.87 6.03 -0.82
C ARG A 259 0.55 6.56 -0.59
N ARG A 260 0.74 7.25 0.53
CA ARG A 260 2.05 7.84 0.89
C ARG A 260 3.15 6.77 0.87
N GLY A 261 4.25 7.11 0.21
CA GLY A 261 5.42 6.23 0.10
C GLY A 261 5.30 5.14 -0.97
N GLN A 262 4.20 5.07 -1.73
CA GLN A 262 4.11 4.16 -2.88
C GLN A 262 4.35 4.92 -4.18
N ASP A 263 5.14 4.32 -5.07
CA ASP A 263 5.30 4.84 -6.42
C ASP A 263 4.08 4.48 -7.27
N ILE A 264 3.38 5.52 -7.74
CA ILE A 264 2.16 5.40 -8.55
C ILE A 264 2.51 5.30 -10.03
N THR A 265 3.68 5.75 -10.45
CA THR A 265 4.04 5.89 -11.87
C THR A 265 4.08 4.56 -12.61
N HIS A 266 4.40 3.47 -11.91
CA HIS A 266 4.47 2.10 -12.43
C HIS A 266 3.22 1.27 -12.08
N THR A 267 2.05 1.90 -12.15
CA THR A 267 0.74 1.26 -11.90
C THR A 267 -0.22 1.50 -13.07
N PRO A 268 -1.27 0.68 -13.25
CA PRO A 268 -2.31 0.93 -14.24
C PRO A 268 -2.89 2.35 -14.16
N LEU A 269 -3.23 2.82 -12.94
CA LEU A 269 -3.71 4.18 -12.73
C LEU A 269 -2.69 5.22 -13.22
N GLY A 270 -1.43 5.07 -12.84
CA GLY A 270 -0.35 5.98 -13.23
C GLY A 270 -0.17 6.03 -14.75
N TYR A 271 -0.22 4.88 -15.42
CA TYR A 271 -0.12 4.82 -16.88
C TYR A 271 -1.29 5.51 -17.57
N VAL A 272 -2.52 5.31 -17.09
CA VAL A 272 -3.71 6.03 -17.60
C VAL A 272 -3.54 7.54 -17.43
N CYS A 273 -3.18 7.99 -16.23
CA CYS A 273 -3.03 9.42 -15.93
C CYS A 273 -1.87 10.08 -16.71
N GLN A 274 -0.83 9.32 -17.07
CA GLN A 274 0.30 9.80 -17.86
C GLN A 274 0.10 9.67 -19.37
N GLY A 275 -1.04 9.12 -19.83
CA GLY A 275 -1.30 8.85 -21.24
C GLY A 275 -0.34 7.82 -21.86
N ARG A 276 0.22 6.92 -21.03
CA ARG A 276 1.08 5.84 -21.52
C ARG A 276 0.22 4.74 -22.15
N PRO A 277 0.71 4.10 -23.23
CA PRO A 277 -0.02 3.01 -23.86
C PRO A 277 -0.22 1.85 -22.88
N LEU A 278 -1.47 1.40 -22.75
CA LEU A 278 -1.88 0.22 -22.01
C LEU A 278 -2.65 -0.67 -22.98
N ASP A 279 -2.14 -1.86 -23.23
CA ASP A 279 -2.85 -2.91 -23.96
C ASP A 279 -3.24 -4.04 -23.02
N ILE A 280 -4.21 -4.87 -23.42
CA ILE A 280 -4.68 -6.02 -22.64
C ILE A 280 -3.55 -7.01 -22.34
N GLU A 281 -2.52 -7.08 -23.20
CA GLU A 281 -1.34 -7.94 -23.02
C GLU A 281 -0.30 -7.37 -22.04
N HIS A 282 -0.51 -6.17 -21.51
CA HIS A 282 0.45 -5.55 -20.58
C HIS A 282 0.66 -6.41 -19.32
N ALA A 283 1.89 -6.41 -18.79
CA ALA A 283 2.29 -7.20 -17.62
C ALA A 283 1.41 -6.97 -16.37
N PHE A 284 0.69 -5.85 -16.30
CA PHE A 284 -0.28 -5.57 -15.24
C PHE A 284 -1.50 -6.50 -15.27
N PHE A 285 -1.97 -6.89 -16.46
CA PHE A 285 -3.20 -7.64 -16.66
C PHE A 285 -2.97 -9.14 -16.88
N MET A 286 -1.77 -9.51 -17.33
CA MET A 286 -1.39 -10.91 -17.53
C MET A 286 -1.41 -11.69 -16.20
N THR A 287 -2.29 -12.66 -16.05
CA THR A 287 -2.26 -13.55 -14.89
C THR A 287 -1.22 -14.63 -15.13
N SER A 288 -0.10 -14.62 -14.40
CA SER A 288 0.78 -15.78 -14.39
C SER A 288 -0.02 -16.94 -13.80
N ARG A 289 -0.40 -17.92 -14.63
CA ARG A 289 -0.81 -19.24 -14.15
C ARG A 289 0.40 -19.87 -13.47
N ALA A 290 0.64 -19.50 -12.21
CA ALA A 290 1.29 -20.43 -11.31
C ALA A 290 0.33 -21.61 -11.23
N VAL A 291 0.72 -22.73 -11.83
CA VAL A 291 0.02 -23.99 -11.65
C VAL A 291 0.06 -24.28 -10.16
N ASP A 292 -1.08 -24.27 -9.49
CA ASP A 292 -1.25 -24.85 -8.15
C ASP A 292 -0.97 -26.35 -8.29
N ILE A 293 0.31 -26.72 -8.23
CA ILE A 293 0.73 -28.09 -7.96
C ILE A 293 0.92 -28.18 -6.46
N GLY A 294 -0.02 -28.89 -5.83
CA GLY A 294 0.25 -29.59 -4.58
C GLY A 294 -0.12 -28.82 -3.31
N VAL A 295 -1.29 -29.16 -2.80
CA VAL A 295 -1.57 -29.28 -1.36
C VAL A 295 -0.30 -29.65 -0.60
N VAL A 296 0.09 -28.84 0.38
CA VAL A 296 0.90 -29.31 1.51
C VAL A 296 0.17 -28.92 2.79
N ASP A 297 -0.19 -29.99 3.50
CA ASP A 297 -0.90 -30.01 4.76
C ASP A 297 -0.25 -29.14 5.84
N SER A 298 -1.14 -28.66 6.71
CA SER A 298 -0.85 -28.10 8.03
C SER A 298 0.17 -28.96 8.79
N TYR A 299 1.29 -28.36 9.16
CA TYR A 299 2.19 -28.93 10.18
C TYR A 299 1.49 -28.84 11.55
N HIS A 300 0.74 -29.89 11.88
CA HIS A 300 0.52 -30.30 13.26
C HIS A 300 1.65 -31.26 13.65
N THR A 301 2.64 -30.75 14.38
CA THR A 301 3.60 -31.59 15.10
C THR A 301 3.10 -31.80 16.52
N ASN A 302 2.26 -32.81 16.72
CA ASN A 302 2.14 -33.50 18.02
C ASN A 302 2.90 -34.81 17.90
N GLY A 303 4.19 -34.76 18.23
CA GLY A 303 5.06 -35.92 18.34
C GLY A 303 5.65 -35.94 19.74
N THR A 304 4.99 -36.68 20.62
CA THR A 304 5.52 -37.12 21.92
C THR A 304 6.88 -37.77 21.72
N ILE A 305 7.93 -37.16 22.26
CA ILE A 305 9.21 -37.82 22.51
C ILE A 305 9.59 -37.58 23.97
N THR A 306 9.93 -38.70 24.56
CA THR A 306 10.31 -39.06 25.92
C THR A 306 11.42 -38.21 26.53
N GLU A 307 11.30 -38.09 27.86
CA GLU A 307 12.27 -37.65 28.86
C GLU A 307 13.72 -38.05 28.56
N ALA A 308 14.62 -37.07 28.66
CA ALA A 308 15.96 -37.25 29.21
C ALA A 308 16.37 -35.92 29.88
N GLN A 309 16.55 -35.99 31.20
CA GLN A 309 17.19 -34.96 32.02
C GLN A 309 18.64 -34.76 31.55
N GLU A 310 19.04 -33.50 31.37
CA GLU A 310 20.42 -33.11 31.65
C GLU A 310 20.36 -31.84 32.51
N ASP A 311 20.92 -31.99 33.71
CA ASP A 311 21.05 -31.01 34.76
C ASP A 311 22.07 -29.94 34.33
N GLU A 312 21.75 -28.66 34.48
CA GLU A 312 22.76 -27.61 34.63
C GLU A 312 22.43 -26.78 35.88
N GLU A 313 23.38 -26.81 36.79
CA GLU A 313 23.38 -26.20 38.12
C GLU A 313 23.46 -24.66 38.01
N ASP A 314 22.59 -23.98 38.75
CA ASP A 314 22.63 -22.54 38.97
C ASP A 314 23.85 -22.16 39.86
N GLU A 315 24.80 -21.39 39.33
CA GLU A 315 25.78 -20.65 40.14
C GLU A 315 25.48 -19.13 40.12
N ASP A 316 24.95 -18.67 41.25
CA ASP A 316 25.17 -17.39 41.95
C ASP A 316 25.69 -16.16 41.18
N GLU A 317 24.92 -15.06 41.15
CA GLU A 317 25.46 -13.76 41.60
C GLU A 317 24.41 -12.70 42.03
N LYS A 318 24.31 -12.56 43.36
CA LYS A 318 24.26 -11.33 44.19
C LYS A 318 23.28 -10.19 43.85
N GLY A 319 22.33 -10.03 44.77
CA GLY A 319 21.56 -8.81 44.99
C GLY A 319 22.38 -7.66 45.58
N TYR A 320 21.96 -6.45 45.23
CA TYR A 320 22.26 -5.22 45.94
C TYR A 320 20.96 -4.70 46.55
N ASP A 321 20.89 -4.71 47.87
CA ASP A 321 19.95 -3.90 48.65
C ASP A 321 20.50 -2.47 48.75
N VAL A 322 19.63 -1.48 48.55
CA VAL A 322 19.81 -0.13 49.08
C VAL A 322 18.59 0.17 49.95
N GLU A 323 18.89 0.41 51.22
CA GLU A 323 17.98 0.70 52.32
C GLU A 323 17.17 1.98 52.10
N GLU A 324 15.94 1.97 52.63
CA GLU A 324 15.20 3.17 53.02
C GLU A 324 15.12 3.18 54.56
N SER A 325 16.00 3.97 55.19
CA SER A 325 15.79 4.76 56.43
C SER A 325 17.05 5.54 56.79
#